data_AF-A0A183FBI9-F1
#
_entry.id   AF-A0A183FBI9-F1
#
_cell.length_a   1.000
_cell.length_b   1.000
_cell.length_c   1.000
_cell.angle_alpha   90.00
_cell.angle_beta   90.00
_cell.angle_gamma   90.00
#
_symmetry.space_group_name_H-M   'P 1'
#
loop_
_entity.id
_entity.type
_entity.pdbx_description
1 polymer ?
#
loop_
_entity_poly.entity_id
_entity_poly.type
_entity_poly.pdbx_seq_one_letter_code
_entity_poly.pdbx_strand_id
1 'polypeptide(L)'
;MRNGQVSGAPFSLSGTNISEFSSYVYLGREVNMANDLAPKLSRRKRAAWGAFEEVAKKTKDVRLRPHLFDSTVLPALTYASET
;
A
#
# COMPACT_ATOMS: atom_id res chain seq x y z
N MET A 1 9.16 19.12 -1.32
CA MET A 1 9.35 17.77 -1.90
C MET A 1 8.07 17.42 -2.65
N ARG A 2 8.14 17.44 -3.98
CA ARG A 2 6.98 17.28 -4.87
C ARG A 2 6.87 15.81 -5.22
N ASN A 3 5.83 15.13 -4.71
CA ASN A 3 5.49 13.77 -5.10
C ASN A 3 4.88 13.86 -6.50
N GLY A 4 5.73 13.90 -7.53
CA GLY A 4 5.29 13.80 -8.90
C GLY A 4 4.72 12.40 -9.09
N GLN A 5 3.39 12.28 -9.05
CA GLN A 5 2.72 11.12 -9.61
C GLN A 5 3.18 11.02 -11.06
N VAL A 6 3.93 9.95 -11.34
CA VAL A 6 4.36 9.60 -12.69
C VAL A 6 3.10 9.17 -13.43
N SER A 7 2.62 10.06 -14.31
CA SER A 7 1.51 9.77 -15.20
C SER A 7 2.03 9.03 -16.43
N GLY A 8 1.60 7.78 -16.56
CA GLY A 8 1.38 7.08 -17.83
C GLY A 8 2.55 7.01 -18.80
N ALA A 9 3.50 6.09 -18.56
CA ALA A 9 4.18 5.43 -19.66
C ALA A 9 3.48 4.08 -19.88
N PRO A 10 3.01 3.76 -21.11
CA PRO A 10 2.38 2.48 -21.37
C PRO A 10 3.37 1.34 -21.09
N PHE A 11 3.00 0.44 -20.19
CA PHE A 11 3.77 -0.75 -19.89
C PHE A 11 3.49 -1.79 -21.00
N SER A 12 4.56 -2.38 -21.54
CA SER A 12 4.43 -3.47 -22.51
C SER A 12 4.63 -4.80 -21.81
N LEU A 13 3.65 -5.70 -21.92
CA LEU A 13 3.81 -7.11 -21.58
C LEU A 13 3.91 -7.87 -22.89
N SER A 14 5.00 -8.61 -23.09
CA SER A 14 5.23 -9.48 -24.26
C SER A 14 4.93 -8.82 -25.61
N GLY A 15 5.33 -7.55 -25.81
CA GLY A 15 5.15 -6.83 -27.07
C GLY A 15 3.74 -6.29 -27.35
N THR A 16 2.78 -6.48 -26.43
CA THR A 16 1.46 -5.87 -26.50
C THR A 16 1.44 -4.61 -25.64
N ASN A 17 1.11 -3.45 -26.23
CA ASN A 17 0.93 -2.20 -25.48
C ASN A 17 -0.28 -2.36 -24.56
N ILE A 18 -0.06 -2.45 -23.25
CA ILE A 18 -1.17 -2.47 -22.31
C ILE A 18 -1.57 -1.02 -22.09
N SER A 19 -2.75 -0.67 -22.62
CA SER A 19 -3.40 0.60 -22.31
C SER A 19 -3.68 0.63 -20.81
N GLU A 20 -3.21 1.67 -20.13
CA GLU A 20 -3.50 1.96 -18.73
C GLU A 20 -5.02 2.21 -18.58
N PHE A 21 -5.79 1.14 -18.37
CA PHE A 21 -7.23 1.24 -18.16
C PHE A 21 -7.51 1.60 -16.71
N SER A 22 -8.15 2.74 -16.46
CA SER A 22 -8.48 3.19 -15.10
C SER A 22 -9.44 2.24 -14.36
N SER A 23 -10.22 1.43 -15.09
CA SER A 23 -11.06 0.37 -14.54
C SER A 23 -11.22 -0.83 -15.48
N TYR A 24 -11.49 -2.01 -14.91
CA TYR A 24 -11.87 -3.23 -15.63
C TYR A 24 -12.98 -3.96 -14.89
N VAL A 25 -13.89 -4.63 -15.60
CA VAL A 25 -14.98 -5.40 -14.97
C VAL A 25 -14.53 -6.85 -14.80
N TYR A 26 -14.34 -7.29 -13.55
CA TYR A 26 -13.99 -8.67 -13.21
C TYR A 26 -15.14 -9.32 -12.46
N LEU A 27 -15.61 -10.48 -12.95
CA LEU A 27 -16.73 -11.23 -12.35
C LEU A 27 -17.99 -10.36 -12.12
N GLY A 28 -18.26 -9.41 -13.03
CA GLY A 28 -19.40 -8.50 -12.93
C GLY A 28 -19.21 -7.34 -11.94
N ARG A 29 -18.02 -7.18 -11.35
CA ARG A 29 -17.67 -6.03 -10.50
C ARG A 29 -16.66 -5.15 -11.20
N GLU A 30 -16.97 -3.86 -11.31
CA GLU A 30 -15.99 -2.88 -11.78
C GLU A 30 -14.88 -2.72 -10.72
N VAL A 31 -13.65 -3.02 -11.14
CA VAL A 31 -12.42 -2.87 -10.39
C VAL A 31 -11.70 -1.67 -10.99
N ASN A 32 -11.71 -0.56 -10.27
CA ASN A 32 -10.96 0.64 -10.66
C ASN A 32 -9.63 0.65 -9.88
N MET A 33 -8.51 0.78 -10.61
CA MET A 33 -7.17 0.76 -10.02
C MET A 33 -6.97 1.87 -8.97
N ALA A 34 -7.62 3.02 -9.15
CA ALA A 34 -7.58 4.11 -8.17
C ALA A 34 -8.48 3.86 -6.95
N ASN A 35 -9.64 3.22 -7.13
CA ASN A 35 -10.62 3.02 -6.05
C ASN A 35 -10.26 1.88 -5.10
N ASP A 36 -9.51 0.86 -5.53
CA ASP A 36 -9.21 -0.30 -4.68
C ASP A 36 -7.93 -0.13 -3.84
N LEU A 37 -7.00 0.72 -4.28
CA LEU A 37 -5.72 0.91 -3.60
C LEU A 37 -5.89 1.65 -2.26
N ALA A 38 -6.63 2.77 -2.25
CA ALA A 38 -6.79 3.60 -1.06
C ALA A 38 -7.51 2.88 0.11
N PRO A 39 -8.64 2.16 -0.11
CA PRO A 39 -9.29 1.39 0.95
C PRO A 39 -8.43 0.22 1.46
N LYS A 40 -7.70 -0.45 0.57
CA LYS A 40 -6.83 -1.58 0.92
C LYS A 40 -5.62 -1.13 1.74
N LEU A 41 -5.02 0.00 1.38
CA LEU A 41 -3.95 0.64 2.15
C LEU A 41 -4.46 1.11 3.52
N SER A 42 -5.64 1.74 3.57
CA SER A 42 -6.28 2.18 4.82
C SER A 42 -6.54 1.01 5.79
N ARG A 43 -7.07 -0.11 5.28
CA ARG A 43 -7.32 -1.32 6.09
C ARG A 43 -6.01 -1.89 6.67
N ARG A 44 -4.97 -2.01 5.85
CA ARG A 44 -3.67 -2.54 6.27
C ARG A 44 -2.94 -1.59 7.23
N LYS A 45 -3.01 -0.28 7.00
CA LYS A 45 -2.47 0.73 7.92
C LYS A 45 -3.12 0.62 9.30
N ARG A 46 -4.46 0.46 9.37
CA ARG A 46 -5.15 0.20 10.66
C ARG A 46 -4.70 -1.10 11.32
N ALA A 47 -4.55 -2.18 10.56
CA ALA A 47 -4.10 -3.47 11.10
C ALA A 47 -2.66 -3.42 11.63
N ALA A 48 -1.74 -2.85 10.84
CA ALA A 48 -0.34 -2.70 11.23
C ALA A 48 -0.19 -1.75 12.43
N TRP A 49 -0.95 -0.66 12.45
CA TRP A 49 -0.96 0.28 13.58
C TRP A 49 -1.50 -0.36 14.86
N GLY A 50 -2.59 -1.13 14.78
CA GLY A 50 -3.12 -1.86 15.93
C GLY A 50 -2.12 -2.87 16.49
N ALA A 51 -1.44 -3.62 15.61
CA ALA A 51 -0.38 -4.55 16.03
C ALA A 51 0.81 -3.82 16.69
N PHE A 52 1.23 -2.70 16.11
CA PHE A 52 2.28 -1.86 16.68
C PHE A 52 1.88 -1.30 18.06
N GLU A 53 0.64 -0.82 18.22
CA GLU A 53 0.17 -0.22 19.47
C GLU A 53 0.15 -1.24 20.62
N GLU A 54 -0.29 -2.47 20.37
CA GLU A 54 -0.29 -3.55 21.36
C GLU A 54 1.11 -3.90 21.85
N VAL A 55 2.10 -3.89 20.96
CA VAL A 55 3.50 -4.10 21.35
C VAL A 55 4.07 -2.86 22.03
N ALA A 56 3.83 -1.67 21.50
CA ALA A 56 4.34 -0.40 22.03
C ALA A 56 3.81 -0.07 23.44
N LYS A 57 2.59 -0.50 23.78
CA LYS A 57 2.01 -0.38 25.14
C LYS A 57 2.77 -1.24 26.17
N LYS A 58 3.26 -2.41 25.76
CA LYS A 58 4.00 -3.35 26.63
C LYS A 58 5.49 -3.01 26.69
N THR A 59 6.02 -2.38 25.64
CA THR A 59 7.42 -1.93 25.59
C THR A 59 7.62 -0.65 26.39
N LYS A 60 8.24 -0.77 27.57
CA LYS A 60 8.66 0.38 28.41
C LYS A 60 9.84 1.16 27.81
N ASP A 61 10.61 0.53 26.93
CA ASP A 61 11.77 1.16 26.30
C ASP A 61 11.34 2.04 25.11
N VAL A 62 11.44 3.35 25.31
CA VAL A 62 11.13 4.36 24.30
C VAL A 62 12.09 4.28 23.10
N ARG A 63 13.34 3.80 23.30
CA ARG A 63 14.34 3.69 22.23
C ARG A 63 14.05 2.54 21.28
N LEU A 64 13.27 1.54 21.71
CA LEU A 64 12.85 0.41 20.86
C LEU A 64 11.62 0.72 20.00
N ARG A 65 10.84 1.75 20.32
CA ARG A 65 9.63 2.11 19.58
C ARG A 65 9.87 2.48 18.10
N PRO A 66 10.91 3.26 17.74
CA PRO A 66 11.23 3.54 16.34
C PRO A 66 11.56 2.25 15.57
N HIS A 67 12.38 1.37 16.14
CA HIS A 67 12.76 0.10 15.53
C HIS A 67 11.56 -0.86 15.33
N LEU A 68 10.62 -0.87 16.28
CA LEU A 68 9.36 -1.61 16.17
C LEU A 68 8.48 -1.05 15.03
N PHE A 69 8.41 0.27 14.89
CA PHE A 69 7.69 0.90 13.79
C PHE A 69 8.32 0.50 12.44
N ASP A 70 9.64 0.60 12.32
CA ASP A 70 10.37 0.30 11.08
C ASP A 70 10.24 -1.18 10.66
N SER A 71 10.13 -2.09 11.63
CA SER A 71 10.04 -3.53 11.37
C SER A 71 8.62 -4.05 11.13
N THR A 72 7.57 -3.31 11.54
CA THR A 72 6.18 -3.81 11.47
C THR A 72 5.26 -2.93 10.62
N VAL A 73 5.36 -1.60 10.74
CA VAL A 73 4.46 -0.67 10.06
C VAL A 73 4.97 -0.33 8.67
N LEU A 74 6.28 -0.08 8.51
CA LEU A 74 6.86 0.24 7.21
C LEU A 74 6.69 -0.91 6.19
N PRO A 75 7.00 -2.18 6.48
CA PRO A 75 6.89 -3.25 5.48
C PRO A 75 5.44 -3.48 5.02
N ALA A 76 4.48 -3.33 5.93
CA ALA A 76 3.06 -3.46 5.63
C ALA A 76 2.53 -2.35 4.71
N LEU A 77 3.16 -1.16 4.75
CA LEU A 77 2.87 -0.04 3.87
C LEU A 77 3.58 -0.20 2.52
N THR A 78 4.85 -0.60 2.49
CA THR A 78 5.64 -0.70 1.26
C THR A 78 5.15 -1.84 0.35
N TYR A 79 4.81 -3.01 0.91
CA TYR A 79 4.21 -4.11 0.14
C TYR A 79 2.85 -3.76 -0.48
N ALA A 80 2.17 -2.73 0.03
CA ALA A 80 0.92 -2.25 -0.54
C ALA A 80 1.09 -1.29 -1.72
N SER A 81 2.30 -0.78 -1.96
CA SER A 81 2.63 0.12 -3.08
C SER A 81 3.17 -0.61 -4.32
N GLU A 82 3.45 -1.91 -4.20
CA GLU A 82 3.97 -2.75 -5.30
C GLU A 82 2.88 -3.48 -6.10
N THR A 83 1.59 -3.33 -5.74
CA THR A 83 0.44 -3.93 -6.45
C THR A 83 -0.35 -2.90 -7.22
#